data_AF-A0A7J2JHP0-F1
#
_entry.id   AF-A0A7J2JHP0-F1
#
_cell.length_a   1.000
_cell.length_b   1.000
_cell.length_c   1.000
_cell.angle_alpha   90.00
_cell.angle_beta   90.00
_cell.angle_gamma   90.00
#
_symmetry.space_group_name_H-M   'P 1'
#
loop_
_entity.id
_entity.type
_entity.pdbx_description
1 polymer ?
#
loop_
_entity_poly.entity_id
_entity_poly.type
_entity_poly.pdbx_seq_one_letter_code
_entity_poly.pdbx_strand_id
1 'polypeptide(L)'
;MAHKPWLKHVGLALLIVTYFFVMFLRFIVGPLASSSSFMCDLHVTAAHTGLIASTYFLAYAAMLIPSGVIIDKRGPFQSILLAAVLTLAGYAIFTSATSLTQAIAGMAIAGMATPFFYISAVKVISAWFPEERFATLTGLTLSVGYAGASASLAAFPLLFSYFETWRTPIAVFSIILFAVALTAVIVLRGLKVPRVAEAVQAVRSAFTRSNVLI
;
A
#
# COMPACT_ATOMS: atom_id res chain seq x y z
N MET A 1 -26.08 -7.01 16.29
CA MET A 1 -24.72 -6.78 16.82
C MET A 1 -24.40 -5.30 16.63
N ALA A 2 -24.34 -4.54 17.74
CA ALA A 2 -24.21 -3.08 17.70
C ALA A 2 -22.96 -2.65 16.93
N HIS A 3 -23.15 -1.85 15.88
CA HIS A 3 -22.10 -1.31 15.03
C HIS A 3 -21.26 -0.33 15.87
N LYS A 4 -20.21 -0.80 16.54
CA LYS A 4 -19.33 0.05 17.37
C LYS A 4 -18.62 1.09 16.47
N PRO A 5 -18.98 2.38 16.52
CA PRO A 5 -18.51 3.39 15.56
C PRO A 5 -17.00 3.67 15.66
N TRP A 6 -16.38 3.36 16.80
CA TRP A 6 -14.94 3.49 17.00
C TRP A 6 -14.12 2.51 16.15
N LEU A 7 -14.67 1.33 15.79
CA LEU A 7 -13.97 0.34 14.96
C LEU A 7 -13.66 0.87 13.55
N LYS A 8 -14.54 1.71 12.99
CA LYS A 8 -14.33 2.35 11.68
C LYS A 8 -13.12 3.30 11.71
N HIS A 9 -12.98 4.06 12.80
CA HIS A 9 -11.88 5.01 12.99
C HIS A 9 -10.56 4.28 13.24
N VAL A 10 -10.55 3.26 14.10
CA VAL A 10 -9.36 2.41 14.32
C VAL A 10 -8.95 1.71 13.04
N GLY A 11 -9.92 1.19 12.29
CA GLY A 11 -9.70 0.61 10.98
C GLY A 11 -9.02 1.54 10.00
N LEU A 12 -9.57 2.75 9.85
CA LEU A 12 -8.99 3.77 8.98
C LEU A 12 -7.58 4.16 9.44
N ALA A 13 -7.34 4.32 10.75
CA ALA A 13 -6.01 4.59 11.28
C ALA A 13 -5.00 3.49 10.91
N LEU A 14 -5.38 2.21 11.03
CA LEU A 14 -4.53 1.09 10.62
C LEU A 14 -4.24 1.10 9.11
N LEU A 15 -5.22 1.47 8.28
CA LEU A 15 -4.99 1.63 6.83
C LEU A 15 -4.04 2.78 6.51
N ILE A 16 -4.17 3.91 7.21
CA ILE A 16 -3.26 5.06 7.09
C ILE A 16 -1.85 4.67 7.51
N VAL A 17 -1.69 3.94 8.63
CA VAL A 17 -0.37 3.44 9.07
C VAL A 17 0.20 2.42 8.07
N THR A 18 -0.64 1.56 7.50
CA THR A 18 -0.17 0.65 6.43
C THR A 18 0.32 1.45 5.22
N TYR A 19 -0.40 2.51 4.85
CA TYR A 19 -0.01 3.39 3.76
C TYR A 19 1.27 4.20 4.06
N PHE A 20 1.49 4.60 5.31
CA PHE A 20 2.77 5.15 5.77
C PHE A 20 3.91 4.17 5.47
N PHE A 21 3.80 2.91 5.89
CA PHE A 21 4.87 1.94 5.72
C PHE A 21 5.13 1.58 4.25
N VAL A 22 4.09 1.47 3.41
CA VAL A 22 4.33 1.21 1.97
C VAL A 22 5.02 2.39 1.31
N MET A 23 4.68 3.62 1.69
CA MET A 23 5.36 4.83 1.20
C MET A 23 6.77 4.97 1.76
N PHE A 24 7.00 4.58 3.00
CA PHE A 24 8.33 4.49 3.59
C PHE A 24 9.21 3.53 2.78
N LEU A 25 8.73 2.33 2.48
CA LEU A 25 9.49 1.38 1.66
C LEU A 25 9.61 1.81 0.19
N ARG A 26 8.62 2.49 -0.37
CA ARG A 26 8.63 2.97 -1.78
C ARG A 26 9.82 3.87 -2.08
N PHE A 27 10.20 4.73 -1.14
CA PHE A 27 11.23 5.75 -1.34
C PHE A 27 12.63 5.30 -0.90
N ILE A 28 12.86 4.00 -0.68
CA ILE A 28 14.17 3.46 -0.28
C ILE A 28 15.26 3.64 -1.34
N VAL A 29 14.89 3.73 -2.62
CA VAL A 29 15.88 3.74 -3.72
C VAL A 29 16.75 4.99 -3.71
N GLY A 30 16.22 6.11 -3.21
CA GLY A 30 17.02 7.33 -3.03
C GLY A 30 18.21 7.11 -2.09
N PRO A 31 17.97 6.72 -0.83
CA PRO A 31 19.04 6.36 0.11
C PRO A 31 19.94 5.22 -0.37
N LEU A 32 19.41 4.22 -1.09
CA LEU A 32 20.21 3.11 -1.63
C LEU A 32 21.21 3.57 -2.69
N ALA A 33 20.85 4.53 -3.54
CA ALA A 33 21.75 5.06 -4.57
C ALA A 33 23.00 5.75 -3.99
N SER A 34 22.93 6.20 -2.73
CA SER A 34 24.06 6.78 -1.99
C SER A 34 24.78 5.78 -1.09
N SER A 35 24.32 4.53 -1.03
CA SER A 35 24.88 3.49 -0.15
C SER A 35 25.96 2.69 -0.88
N SER A 36 27.21 2.82 -0.42
CA SER A 36 28.34 2.01 -0.93
C SER A 36 28.10 0.51 -0.74
N SER A 37 27.51 0.11 0.38
CA SER A 37 27.18 -1.29 0.68
C SER A 37 26.27 -1.91 -0.39
N PHE A 38 25.26 -1.18 -0.86
CA PHE A 38 24.34 -1.65 -1.91
C PHE A 38 25.03 -1.78 -3.27
N MET A 39 25.82 -0.77 -3.62
CA MET A 39 26.47 -0.67 -4.92
C MET A 39 27.56 -1.74 -5.11
N CYS A 40 28.35 -1.99 -4.06
CA CYS A 40 29.37 -3.04 -4.07
C CYS A 40 28.75 -4.45 -4.03
N ASP A 41 27.73 -4.67 -3.20
CA ASP A 41 27.09 -6.00 -3.02
C ASP A 41 26.44 -6.52 -4.31
N LEU A 42 25.78 -5.63 -5.07
CA LEU A 42 25.11 -6.00 -6.33
C LEU A 42 25.95 -5.68 -7.59
N HIS A 43 27.15 -5.12 -7.44
CA HIS A 43 27.98 -4.59 -8.55
C HIS A 43 27.18 -3.65 -9.48
N VAL A 44 26.36 -2.78 -8.88
CA VAL A 44 25.46 -1.87 -9.60
C VAL A 44 25.99 -0.44 -9.62
N THR A 45 25.47 0.37 -10.54
CA THR A 45 25.83 1.78 -10.73
C THR A 45 24.61 2.66 -10.43
N ALA A 46 24.80 3.97 -10.40
CA ALA A 46 23.69 4.91 -10.21
C ALA A 46 22.66 4.83 -11.36
N ALA A 47 23.10 4.45 -12.56
CA ALA A 47 22.18 4.19 -13.68
C ALA A 47 21.31 2.95 -13.40
N HIS A 48 21.90 1.88 -12.86
CA HIS A 48 21.16 0.68 -12.47
C HIS A 48 20.17 0.94 -11.32
N THR A 49 20.51 1.79 -10.34
CA THR A 49 19.57 2.18 -9.27
C THR A 49 18.40 2.98 -9.84
N GLY A 50 18.67 3.84 -10.83
CA GLY A 50 17.63 4.53 -11.61
C GLY A 50 16.69 3.55 -12.30
N LEU A 51 17.23 2.52 -12.96
CA LEU A 51 16.44 1.47 -13.60
C LEU A 51 15.55 0.72 -12.59
N ILE A 52 16.10 0.34 -11.43
CA ILE A 52 15.34 -0.30 -10.34
C ILE A 52 14.16 0.58 -9.89
N ALA A 53 14.40 1.88 -9.67
CA ALA A 53 13.34 2.83 -9.33
C ALA A 53 12.30 2.91 -10.45
N SER A 54 12.73 3.11 -11.70
CA SER A 54 11.83 3.22 -12.84
C SER A 54 10.95 1.99 -13.00
N THR A 55 11.49 0.77 -12.85
CA THR A 55 10.69 -0.46 -12.91
C THR A 55 9.60 -0.47 -11.85
N TYR A 56 9.89 -0.05 -10.62
CA TYR A 56 8.88 0.06 -9.57
C TYR A 56 7.75 1.00 -9.98
N PHE A 57 8.06 2.19 -10.49
CA PHE A 57 7.06 3.18 -10.90
C PHE A 57 6.26 2.74 -12.13
N LEU A 58 6.89 2.08 -13.10
CA LEU A 58 6.23 1.52 -14.27
C LEU A 58 5.27 0.39 -13.88
N ALA A 59 5.71 -0.52 -13.02
CA ALA A 59 4.88 -1.61 -12.51
C ALA A 59 3.68 -1.08 -11.69
N TYR A 60 3.92 -0.05 -10.86
CA TYR A 60 2.88 0.69 -10.16
C TYR A 60 1.86 1.29 -11.14
N ALA A 61 2.34 2.00 -12.17
CA ALA A 61 1.47 2.65 -13.15
C ALA A 61 0.63 1.63 -13.92
N ALA A 62 1.23 0.53 -14.36
CA ALA A 62 0.54 -0.56 -15.05
C ALA A 62 -0.56 -1.19 -14.17
N MET A 63 -0.35 -1.26 -12.84
CA MET A 63 -1.32 -1.82 -11.90
C MET A 63 -2.38 -0.83 -11.41
N LEU A 64 -2.30 0.47 -11.71
CA LEU A 64 -3.31 1.44 -11.25
C LEU A 64 -4.74 1.09 -11.69
N ILE A 65 -4.93 0.81 -12.98
CA ILE A 65 -6.25 0.47 -13.52
C ILE A 65 -6.69 -0.94 -13.07
N PRO A 66 -5.85 -2.00 -13.24
CA PRO A 66 -6.22 -3.34 -12.79
C PRO A 66 -6.52 -3.45 -11.29
N SER A 67 -5.76 -2.76 -10.45
CA SER A 67 -5.95 -2.81 -8.99
C SER A 67 -7.31 -2.26 -8.58
N GLY A 68 -7.77 -1.16 -9.19
CA GLY A 68 -9.12 -0.63 -8.97
C GLY A 68 -10.20 -1.67 -9.28
N VAL A 69 -10.12 -2.33 -10.43
CA VAL A 69 -11.06 -3.40 -10.83
C VAL A 69 -11.02 -4.59 -9.86
N ILE A 70 -9.83 -4.99 -9.40
CA ILE A 70 -9.69 -6.10 -8.43
C ILE A 70 -10.30 -5.71 -7.07
N ILE A 71 -10.07 -4.48 -6.60
CA ILE A 71 -10.67 -3.94 -5.37
C ILE A 71 -12.19 -3.84 -5.47
N ASP A 72 -12.71 -3.57 -6.67
CA ASP A 72 -14.15 -3.58 -6.93
C ASP A 72 -14.77 -4.96 -6.87
N LYS A 73 -14.07 -5.97 -7.37
CA LYS A 73 -14.54 -7.37 -7.37
C LYS A 73 -14.35 -8.07 -6.02
N ARG A 74 -13.16 -7.97 -5.42
CA ARG A 74 -12.75 -8.71 -4.20
C ARG A 74 -13.00 -7.93 -2.91
N GLY A 75 -13.22 -6.63 -3.00
CA GLY A 75 -13.35 -5.74 -1.86
C GLY A 75 -12.00 -5.28 -1.28
N PRO A 76 -11.99 -4.20 -0.51
CA PRO A 76 -10.76 -3.52 -0.08
C PRO A 76 -9.87 -4.39 0.82
N PHE A 77 -10.43 -5.16 1.77
CA PHE A 77 -9.62 -5.91 2.73
C PHE A 77 -8.89 -7.11 2.13
N GLN A 78 -9.53 -7.83 1.20
CA GLN A 78 -8.86 -8.92 0.49
C GLN A 78 -7.76 -8.39 -0.42
N SER A 79 -8.00 -7.23 -1.05
CA SER A 79 -7.02 -6.55 -1.87
C SER A 79 -5.82 -6.03 -1.08
N ILE A 80 -6.03 -5.49 0.12
CA ILE A 80 -4.93 -5.08 1.02
C ILE A 80 -4.09 -6.28 1.46
N LEU A 81 -4.72 -7.42 1.77
CA LEU A 81 -3.97 -8.63 2.15
C LEU A 81 -3.14 -9.14 0.97
N LEU A 82 -3.71 -9.19 -0.22
CA LEU A 82 -2.98 -9.56 -1.44
C LEU A 82 -1.78 -8.62 -1.66
N ALA A 83 -2.02 -7.31 -1.53
CA ALA A 83 -0.97 -6.31 -1.66
C ALA A 83 0.13 -6.49 -0.61
N ALA A 84 -0.21 -6.72 0.64
CA ALA A 84 0.76 -6.97 1.71
C ALA A 84 1.63 -8.20 1.44
N VAL A 85 1.04 -9.30 0.95
CA VAL A 85 1.77 -10.51 0.56
C VAL A 85 2.71 -10.22 -0.62
N LEU A 86 2.22 -9.53 -1.66
CA LEU A 86 3.04 -9.17 -2.82
C LEU A 86 4.18 -8.22 -2.42
N THR A 87 3.92 -7.24 -1.55
CA THR A 87 4.94 -6.33 -1.03
C THR A 87 6.00 -7.08 -0.23
N LEU A 88 5.60 -7.98 0.67
CA LEU A 88 6.54 -8.82 1.42
C LEU A 88 7.37 -9.71 0.49
N ALA A 89 6.75 -10.37 -0.48
CA ALA A 89 7.45 -11.19 -1.45
C ALA A 89 8.41 -10.38 -2.32
N GLY A 90 7.98 -9.21 -2.81
CA GLY A 90 8.81 -8.31 -3.62
C GLY A 90 10.04 -7.82 -2.86
N TYR A 91 9.88 -7.37 -1.62
CA TYR A 91 11.01 -6.96 -0.79
C TYR A 91 11.86 -8.13 -0.28
N ALA A 92 11.29 -9.32 -0.08
CA ALA A 92 12.08 -10.52 0.22
C ALA A 92 12.97 -10.91 -0.97
N ILE A 93 12.44 -10.86 -2.20
CA ILE A 93 13.23 -11.08 -3.43
C ILE A 93 14.30 -10.00 -3.58
N PHE A 94 13.95 -8.73 -3.34
CA PHE A 94 14.89 -7.61 -3.43
C PHE A 94 16.02 -7.74 -2.41
N THR A 95 15.70 -7.98 -1.13
CA THR A 95 16.68 -8.11 -0.05
C THR A 95 17.48 -9.40 -0.08
N SER A 96 17.09 -10.39 -0.89
CA SER A 96 17.89 -11.59 -1.20
C SER A 96 18.58 -11.53 -2.56
N ALA A 97 18.46 -10.41 -3.28
CA ALA A 97 19.00 -10.28 -4.63
C ALA A 97 20.51 -10.38 -4.67
N THR A 98 21.06 -11.25 -5.51
CA THR A 98 22.51 -11.32 -5.81
C THR A 98 22.84 -10.80 -7.21
N SER A 99 21.83 -10.36 -7.95
CA SER A 99 21.94 -9.81 -9.29
C SER A 99 20.96 -8.67 -9.53
N LEU A 100 21.27 -7.81 -10.50
CA LEU A 100 20.40 -6.70 -10.91
C LEU A 100 19.01 -7.20 -11.36
N THR A 101 18.95 -8.30 -12.11
CA THR A 101 17.68 -8.86 -12.59
C THR A 101 16.75 -9.27 -11.45
N GLN A 102 17.31 -9.89 -10.41
CA GLN A 102 16.53 -10.28 -9.22
C GLN A 102 16.06 -9.04 -8.45
N ALA A 103 16.91 -8.02 -8.33
CA ALA A 103 16.52 -6.75 -7.71
C ALA A 103 15.37 -6.06 -8.48
N ILE A 104 15.46 -6.01 -9.82
CA ILE A 104 14.41 -5.49 -10.69
C ILE A 104 13.10 -6.29 -10.53
N ALA A 105 13.18 -7.63 -10.49
CA ALA A 105 12.01 -8.48 -10.32
C ALA A 105 11.31 -8.23 -8.97
N GLY A 106 12.08 -8.14 -7.87
CA GLY A 106 11.54 -7.83 -6.55
C GLY A 106 10.85 -6.47 -6.51
N MET A 107 11.47 -5.46 -7.10
CA MET A 107 10.93 -4.10 -7.14
C MET A 107 9.74 -3.95 -8.09
N ALA A 108 9.68 -4.73 -9.18
CA ALA A 108 8.51 -4.82 -10.03
C ALA A 108 7.30 -5.36 -9.24
N ILE A 109 7.49 -6.45 -8.48
CA ILE A 109 6.44 -7.04 -7.65
C ILE A 109 5.98 -6.05 -6.56
N ALA A 110 6.91 -5.39 -5.87
CA ALA A 110 6.59 -4.39 -4.86
C ALA A 110 5.84 -3.18 -5.47
N GLY A 111 6.24 -2.74 -6.67
CA GLY A 111 5.58 -1.69 -7.43
C GLY A 111 4.14 -2.05 -7.78
N MET A 112 3.90 -3.25 -8.29
CA MET A 112 2.55 -3.77 -8.60
C MET A 112 1.62 -3.80 -7.40
N ALA A 113 2.14 -4.08 -6.20
CA ALA A 113 1.35 -4.18 -4.97
C ALA A 113 0.89 -2.81 -4.42
N THR A 114 1.64 -1.76 -4.71
CA THR A 114 1.51 -0.48 -4.00
C THR A 114 0.20 0.30 -4.27
N PRO A 115 -0.40 0.32 -5.49
CA PRO A 115 -1.66 1.01 -5.72
C PRO A 115 -2.81 0.52 -4.83
N PHE A 116 -2.78 -0.77 -4.46
CA PHE A 116 -3.86 -1.40 -3.72
C PHE A 116 -4.08 -0.80 -2.33
N PHE A 117 -3.03 -0.30 -1.66
CA PHE A 117 -3.15 0.27 -0.32
C PHE A 117 -3.96 1.57 -0.34
N TYR A 118 -3.61 2.52 -1.21
CA TYR A 118 -4.30 3.81 -1.28
C TYR A 118 -5.73 3.67 -1.84
N ILE A 119 -5.91 2.95 -2.94
CA ILE A 119 -7.23 2.79 -3.57
C ILE A 119 -8.20 2.08 -2.61
N SER A 120 -7.72 1.06 -1.87
CA SER A 120 -8.55 0.40 -0.86
C SER A 120 -8.90 1.32 0.31
N ALA A 121 -7.96 2.17 0.76
CA ALA A 121 -8.23 3.16 1.80
C ALA A 121 -9.27 4.18 1.35
N VAL A 122 -9.15 4.73 0.14
CA VAL A 122 -10.12 5.66 -0.45
C VAL A 122 -11.51 5.03 -0.51
N LYS A 123 -11.61 3.77 -0.94
CA LYS A 123 -12.88 3.04 -0.98
C LYS A 123 -13.49 2.80 0.41
N VAL A 124 -12.66 2.55 1.41
CA VAL A 124 -13.11 2.44 2.81
C VAL A 124 -13.61 3.80 3.31
N ILE A 125 -12.91 4.88 3.00
CA ILE A 125 -13.29 6.25 3.38
C ILE A 125 -14.65 6.60 2.78
N SER A 126 -14.84 6.42 1.46
CA SER A 126 -16.10 6.76 0.79
C SER A 126 -17.30 5.92 1.28
N ALA A 127 -17.05 4.69 1.73
CA ALA A 127 -18.12 3.80 2.16
C ALA A 127 -18.53 3.97 3.62
N TRP A 128 -17.63 4.43 4.49
CA TRP A 128 -17.87 4.46 5.93
C TRP A 128 -18.10 5.84 6.52
N PHE A 129 -17.61 6.88 5.85
CA PHE A 129 -17.62 8.25 6.34
C PHE A 129 -18.49 9.14 5.45
N PRO A 130 -19.09 10.20 6.03
CA PRO A 130 -19.84 11.19 5.26
C PRO A 130 -18.98 11.86 4.17
N GLU A 131 -19.62 12.27 3.07
CA GLU A 131 -18.96 12.86 1.91
C GLU A 131 -18.21 14.16 2.26
N GLU A 132 -18.71 14.93 3.23
CA GLU A 132 -18.09 16.17 3.70
C GLU A 132 -16.70 15.93 4.32
N ARG A 133 -16.45 14.71 4.82
CA ARG A 133 -15.16 14.32 5.41
C ARG A 133 -14.25 13.60 4.41
N PHE A 134 -14.73 13.26 3.22
CA PHE A 134 -14.00 12.47 2.24
C PHE A 134 -12.67 13.13 1.84
N ALA A 135 -12.71 14.41 1.45
CA ALA A 135 -11.52 15.16 1.04
C ALA A 135 -10.49 15.27 2.19
N THR A 136 -10.96 15.50 3.42
CA THR A 136 -10.10 15.63 4.59
C THR A 136 -9.41 14.31 4.92
N LEU A 137 -10.14 13.19 4.90
CA LEU A 137 -9.59 11.88 5.27
C LEU A 137 -8.65 11.31 4.19
N THR A 138 -8.97 11.51 2.92
CA THR A 138 -8.07 11.14 1.80
C THR A 138 -6.83 12.02 1.78
N GLY A 139 -6.98 13.33 2.02
CA GLY A 139 -5.87 14.27 2.22
C GLY A 139 -4.96 13.88 3.38
N LEU A 140 -5.53 13.56 4.55
CA LEU A 140 -4.77 13.06 5.70
C LEU A 140 -4.01 11.77 5.37
N THR A 141 -4.65 10.85 4.65
CA THR A 141 -4.02 9.60 4.20
C THR A 141 -2.80 9.89 3.32
N LEU A 142 -2.93 10.81 2.36
CA LEU A 142 -1.82 11.25 1.51
C LEU A 142 -0.71 11.92 2.34
N SER A 143 -1.06 12.86 3.21
CA SER A 143 -0.10 13.59 4.06
C SER A 143 0.72 12.62 4.92
N VAL A 144 0.08 11.65 5.56
CA VAL A 144 0.77 10.63 6.35
C VAL A 144 1.62 9.71 5.45
N GLY A 145 1.14 9.34 4.27
CA GLY A 145 1.94 8.60 3.28
C GLY A 145 3.22 9.33 2.90
N TYR A 146 3.14 10.63 2.58
CA TYR A 146 4.32 11.43 2.26
C TYR A 146 5.21 11.70 3.48
N ALA A 147 4.65 11.79 4.68
CA ALA A 147 5.46 11.78 5.90
C ALA A 147 6.29 10.48 6.02
N GLY A 148 5.73 9.33 5.62
CA GLY A 148 6.46 8.07 5.48
C GLY A 148 7.57 8.14 4.43
N ALA A 149 7.30 8.73 3.27
CA ALA A 149 8.31 8.95 2.23
C ALA A 149 9.47 9.83 2.73
N SER A 150 9.19 10.93 3.42
CA SER A 150 10.21 11.80 4.03
C SER A 150 10.98 11.08 5.13
N ALA A 151 10.29 10.32 5.98
CA ALA A 151 10.93 9.52 7.02
C ALA A 151 11.89 8.47 6.42
N SER A 152 11.56 7.89 5.27
CA SER A 152 12.45 6.96 4.54
C SER A 152 13.77 7.63 4.18
N LEU A 153 13.71 8.82 3.58
CA LEU A 153 14.91 9.55 3.17
C LEU A 153 15.81 9.90 4.36
N ALA A 154 15.24 10.16 5.53
CA ALA A 154 16.00 10.47 6.75
C ALA A 154 16.51 9.23 7.50
N ALA A 155 15.68 8.18 7.62
CA ALA A 155 15.95 7.04 8.49
C ALA A 155 16.85 5.99 7.82
N PHE A 156 16.65 5.67 6.54
CA PHE A 156 17.40 4.60 5.89
C PHE A 156 18.92 4.82 5.85
N PRO A 157 19.45 6.02 5.58
CA PRO A 157 20.90 6.25 5.67
C PRO A 157 21.48 5.90 7.05
N LEU A 158 20.77 6.26 8.13
CA LEU A 158 21.18 5.95 9.50
C LEU A 158 21.10 4.44 9.77
N LEU A 159 20.04 3.78 9.30
CA LEU A 159 19.83 2.34 9.46
C LEU A 159 20.88 1.53 8.69
N PHE A 160 21.22 1.93 7.46
CA PHE A 160 22.25 1.27 6.65
C PHE A 160 23.63 1.37 7.29
N SER A 161 23.93 2.52 7.90
CA SER A 161 25.15 2.71 8.68
C SER A 161 25.17 1.83 9.94
N TYR A 162 24.08 1.84 10.72
CA TYR A 162 24.00 1.10 11.98
C TYR A 162 24.07 -0.43 11.81
N PHE A 163 23.37 -0.97 10.81
CA PHE A 163 23.36 -2.42 10.55
C PHE A 163 24.49 -2.87 9.62
N GLU A 164 25.29 -1.93 9.09
CA GLU A 164 26.30 -2.16 8.05
C GLU A 164 25.76 -2.91 6.81
N THR A 165 24.43 -2.91 6.62
CA THR A 165 23.76 -3.58 5.51
C THR A 165 22.45 -2.89 5.16
N TRP A 166 22.12 -2.93 3.87
CA TRP A 166 20.83 -2.45 3.36
C TRP A 166 19.72 -3.50 3.47
N ARG A 167 20.08 -4.79 3.51
CA ARG A 167 19.11 -5.89 3.43
C ARG A 167 18.24 -6.00 4.68
N THR A 168 18.88 -6.03 5.86
CA THR A 168 18.21 -6.18 7.16
C THR A 168 17.12 -5.15 7.43
N PRO A 169 17.38 -3.83 7.36
CA PRO A 169 16.34 -2.84 7.63
C PRO A 169 15.17 -2.94 6.66
N ILE A 170 15.43 -3.12 5.36
CA ILE A 170 14.35 -3.27 4.36
C ILE A 170 13.50 -4.52 4.64
N ALA A 171 14.13 -5.65 4.96
CA ALA A 171 13.43 -6.89 5.30
C ALA A 171 12.55 -6.70 6.54
N VAL A 172 13.08 -6.11 7.62
CA VAL A 172 12.33 -5.83 8.86
C VAL A 172 11.12 -4.94 8.59
N PHE A 173 11.30 -3.82 7.89
CA PHE A 173 10.17 -2.91 7.60
C PHE A 173 9.13 -3.54 6.66
N SER A 174 9.52 -4.45 5.77
CA SER A 174 8.56 -5.20 4.94
C SER A 174 7.71 -6.18 5.77
N ILE A 175 8.30 -6.80 6.81
CA ILE A 175 7.59 -7.66 7.75
C ILE A 175 6.65 -6.83 8.64
N ILE A 176 7.10 -5.65 9.11
CA ILE A 176 6.26 -4.73 9.88
C ILE A 176 5.04 -4.30 9.05
N LEU A 177 5.24 -3.90 7.80
CA LEU A 177 4.15 -3.56 6.88
C LEU A 177 3.15 -4.71 6.78
N PHE A 178 3.64 -5.93 6.55
CA PHE A 178 2.78 -7.11 6.46
C PHE A 178 1.98 -7.34 7.75
N ALA A 179 2.63 -7.24 8.91
CA ALA A 179 1.99 -7.41 10.21
C ALA A 179 0.90 -6.35 10.47
N VAL A 180 1.17 -5.08 10.14
CA VAL A 180 0.20 -3.99 10.27
C VAL A 180 -0.98 -4.21 9.31
N ALA A 181 -0.71 -4.55 8.05
CA ALA A 181 -1.76 -4.83 7.06
C ALA A 181 -2.62 -6.04 7.46
N LEU A 182 -2.00 -7.10 7.97
CA LEU A 182 -2.69 -8.29 8.47
C LEU A 182 -3.58 -7.93 9.67
N THR A 183 -3.06 -7.12 10.60
CA THR A 183 -3.81 -6.62 11.75
C THR A 183 -5.00 -5.77 11.30
N ALA A 184 -4.79 -4.86 10.34
CA ALA A 184 -5.87 -4.08 9.73
C ALA A 184 -6.96 -4.98 9.17
N VAL A 185 -6.59 -6.00 8.39
CA VAL A 185 -7.56 -6.95 7.82
C VAL A 185 -8.29 -7.73 8.91
N ILE A 186 -7.59 -8.23 9.94
CA ILE A 186 -8.21 -8.99 11.04
C ILE A 186 -9.22 -8.13 11.81
N VAL A 187 -8.85 -6.91 12.17
CA VAL A 187 -9.74 -5.96 12.88
C VAL A 187 -10.96 -5.60 12.02
N LEU A 188 -10.78 -5.55 10.69
CA LEU A 188 -11.82 -5.10 9.76
C LEU A 188 -12.66 -6.22 9.13
N ARG A 189 -12.32 -7.50 9.35
CA ARG A 189 -13.04 -8.68 8.83
C ARG A 189 -14.54 -8.68 9.15
N GLY A 190 -14.96 -8.06 10.24
CA GLY A 190 -16.36 -7.94 10.65
C GLY A 190 -17.12 -6.75 10.05
N LEU A 191 -16.43 -5.80 9.41
CA LEU A 191 -17.05 -4.62 8.82
C LEU A 191 -17.29 -4.85 7.33
N LYS A 192 -18.53 -4.61 6.89
CA LYS A 192 -18.87 -4.65 5.47
C LYS A 192 -18.58 -3.29 4.83
N VAL A 193 -17.98 -3.32 3.65
CA VAL A 193 -17.89 -2.17 2.75
C VAL A 193 -18.89 -2.46 1.63
N PRO A 194 -20.01 -1.72 1.54
CA PRO A 194 -20.99 -1.89 0.47
C PRO A 194 -20.31 -1.89 -0.88
N ARG A 195 -20.60 -2.89 -1.72
CA ARG A 195 -20.04 -2.91 -3.07
C ARG A 195 -20.74 -1.85 -3.93
N VAL A 196 -20.02 -1.26 -4.88
CA VAL A 196 -20.60 -0.29 -5.83
C VAL A 196 -21.80 -0.90 -6.55
N ALA A 197 -21.72 -2.16 -6.98
CA ALA A 197 -22.83 -2.88 -7.58
C ALA A 197 -24.05 -2.99 -6.64
N GLU A 198 -23.83 -3.26 -5.36
CA GLU A 198 -24.90 -3.36 -4.35
C GLU A 198 -25.54 -1.98 -4.08
N ALA A 199 -24.74 -0.92 -4.07
CA ALA A 199 -25.23 0.45 -3.93
C ALA A 199 -26.07 0.88 -5.14
N VAL A 200 -25.60 0.61 -6.36
CA VAL A 200 -26.36 0.89 -7.60
C VAL A 200 -27.67 0.10 -7.63
N GLN A 201 -27.65 -1.16 -7.20
CA GLN A 201 -28.84 -2.01 -7.17
C GLN A 201 -29.82 -1.59 -6.08
N ALA A 202 -29.34 -1.14 -4.91
CA ALA A 202 -30.17 -0.56 -3.86
C ALA A 202 -30.87 0.71 -4.33
N VAL A 203 -30.15 1.64 -4.96
CA VAL A 203 -30.72 2.86 -5.56
C VAL A 203 -31.75 2.51 -6.64
N ARG A 204 -31.41 1.61 -7.57
CA ARG A 204 -32.33 1.15 -8.62
C ARG A 204 -33.61 0.53 -8.03
N SER A 205 -33.49 -0.27 -6.97
CA SER A 205 -34.63 -0.89 -6.29
C SER A 205 -35.50 0.13 -5.55
N ALA A 206 -34.91 1.19 -4.98
CA ALA A 206 -35.63 2.28 -4.34
C ALA A 206 -36.45 3.10 -5.36
N PHE A 207 -35.85 3.41 -6.52
CA PHE A 207 -36.56 4.05 -7.63
C PHE A 207 -37.69 3.18 -8.19
N THR A 208 -37.49 1.86 -8.29
CA THR A 208 -38.53 0.96 -8.79
C THR A 208 -39.73 0.85 -7.82
N ARG A 209 -39.49 0.89 -6.50
CA ARG A 209 -40.58 0.92 -5.50
C ARG A 209 -41.35 2.24 -5.49
N SER A 210 -40.71 3.35 -5.83
CA SER A 210 -41.36 4.68 -5.92
C SER A 210 -42.34 4.79 -7.09
N ASN A 211 -42.11 4.07 -8.19
CA ASN A 211 -42.95 4.11 -9.39
C ASN A 211 -44.15 3.15 -9.36
N VAL A 212 -44.33 2.37 -8.30
CA VAL A 212 -45.46 1.43 -8.13
C VAL A 212 -46.55 2.02 -7.20
N LEU A 213 -46.30 3.20 -6.61
CA LEU A 213 -47.22 3.88 -5.68
C LEU A 213 -47.92 5.10 -6.31
N ILE A 214 -47.94 5.20 -7.64
CA ILE A 214 -48.72 6.21 -8.39
C ILE A 214 -49.80 5.48 -9.18
#